data_AF-A0A950PHJ6-F1
#
_entry.id   AF-A0A950PHJ6-F1
#
_cell.length_a   1.000
_cell.length_b   1.000
_cell.length_c   1.000
_cell.angle_alpha   90.00
_cell.angle_beta   90.00
_cell.angle_gamma   90.00
#
_symmetry.space_group_name_H-M   'P 1'
#
loop_
_entity.id
_entity.type
_entity.pdbx_description
1 polymer ?
#
loop_
_entity_poly.entity_id
_entity_poly.type
_entity_poly.pdbx_seq_one_letter_code
_entity_poly.pdbx_strand_id
1 'polypeptide(L)'
;KDSSGDWNNTAALLERFPGFAVFPGSEVFLLDGLRKGAAGCITASGNVNVPGIRKVYENWRTPQADQLQAEITTVRKTIQAYPMVPALKRIVAHFHDDPDWAAVRPPMVPLSAAQSKALLGDLAKLGFTLGERRREAAE
;
A
#
# COMPACT_ATOMS: atom_id res chain seq x y z
N LYS A 1 -10.96 -7.04 -9.94
CA LYS A 1 -10.21 -5.96 -9.25
C LYS A 1 -10.73 -4.61 -9.72
N ASP A 2 -11.05 -3.70 -8.81
CA ASP A 2 -11.46 -2.33 -9.13
C ASP A 2 -10.35 -1.34 -8.73
N SER A 3 -9.70 -0.73 -9.72
CA SER A 3 -8.63 0.26 -9.51
C SER A 3 -9.11 1.71 -9.67
N SER A 4 -10.41 1.96 -9.76
CA SER A 4 -10.97 3.32 -9.95
C SER A 4 -10.60 4.30 -8.84
N GLY A 5 -10.41 3.80 -7.61
CA GLY A 5 -10.27 4.66 -6.43
C GLY A 5 -11.60 5.21 -5.92
N ASP A 6 -12.73 4.75 -6.45
CA ASP A 6 -14.06 5.13 -6.03
C ASP A 6 -14.72 4.01 -5.21
N TRP A 7 -15.00 4.31 -3.94
CA TRP A 7 -15.67 3.38 -3.05
C TRP A 7 -17.07 3.00 -3.55
N ASN A 8 -17.83 3.93 -4.12
CA ASN A 8 -19.19 3.67 -4.57
C ASN A 8 -19.20 2.65 -5.71
N ASN A 9 -18.22 2.72 -6.61
CA ASN A 9 -18.06 1.72 -7.67
C ASN A 9 -17.71 0.34 -7.09
N THR A 10 -16.74 0.26 -6.17
CA THR A 10 -16.39 -1.00 -5.49
C THR A 10 -17.58 -1.60 -4.74
N ALA A 11 -18.32 -0.79 -3.98
CA ALA A 11 -19.50 -1.22 -3.23
C ALA A 11 -20.62 -1.71 -4.16
N ALA A 12 -20.86 -1.02 -5.27
CA ALA A 12 -21.85 -1.43 -6.27
C ALA A 12 -21.48 -2.77 -6.93
N LEU A 13 -20.20 -3.03 -7.19
CA LEU A 13 -19.73 -4.33 -7.70
C LEU A 13 -19.98 -5.46 -6.70
N LEU A 14 -19.68 -5.22 -5.42
CA LEU A 14 -19.90 -6.19 -4.34
C LEU A 14 -21.37 -6.54 -4.15
N GLU A 15 -22.25 -5.54 -4.25
CA GLU A 15 -23.70 -5.74 -4.12
C GLU A 15 -24.31 -6.45 -5.33
N ARG A 16 -23.92 -6.04 -6.55
CA ARG A 16 -24.52 -6.55 -7.79
C ARG A 16 -24.09 -7.97 -8.14
N PHE A 17 -22.91 -8.40 -7.69
CA PHE A 17 -22.35 -9.70 -8.05
C PHE A 17 -21.96 -10.53 -6.82
N PRO A 18 -22.94 -10.98 -5.99
CA PRO A 18 -22.65 -11.89 -4.89
C PRO A 18 -21.92 -13.16 -5.36
N GLY A 19 -20.88 -13.56 -4.64
CA GLY A 19 -20.05 -14.72 -5.00
C GLY A 19 -18.95 -14.44 -6.04
N PHE A 20 -18.94 -13.26 -6.68
CA PHE A 20 -17.82 -12.84 -7.53
C PHE A 20 -16.69 -12.25 -6.68
N ALA A 21 -15.45 -12.69 -6.91
CA ALA A 21 -14.30 -12.21 -6.14
C ALA A 21 -13.91 -10.77 -6.56
N VAL A 22 -14.41 -9.79 -5.79
CA VAL A 22 -14.06 -8.37 -5.95
C VAL A 22 -12.88 -8.01 -5.04
N PHE A 23 -11.96 -7.21 -5.57
CA PHE A 23 -10.77 -6.71 -4.88
C PHE A 23 -10.66 -5.20 -5.12
N PRO A 24 -10.78 -4.34 -4.09
CA PRO A 24 -10.46 -2.94 -4.21
C PRO A 24 -8.96 -2.76 -4.56
N GLY A 25 -8.66 -1.77 -5.37
CA GLY A 25 -7.31 -1.47 -5.86
C GLY A 25 -6.44 -0.64 -4.89
N SER A 26 -7.02 -0.26 -3.75
CA SER A 26 -6.38 0.52 -2.69
C SER A 26 -6.83 -0.06 -1.35
N GLU A 27 -5.88 -0.26 -0.44
CA GLU A 27 -6.15 -0.77 0.90
C GLU A 27 -6.89 0.24 1.78
N VAL A 28 -7.04 1.50 1.33
CA VAL A 28 -7.96 2.47 1.96
C VAL A 28 -9.37 1.89 2.10
N PHE A 29 -9.77 1.02 1.17
CA PHE A 29 -11.08 0.36 1.17
C PHE A 29 -11.03 -1.10 1.62
N LEU A 30 -9.92 -1.56 2.22
CA LEU A 30 -9.76 -2.97 2.59
C LEU A 30 -10.81 -3.39 3.63
N LEU A 31 -10.89 -2.70 4.76
CA LEU A 31 -11.83 -3.06 5.83
C LEU A 31 -13.30 -2.97 5.37
N ASP A 32 -13.68 -1.88 4.73
CA ASP A 32 -15.05 -1.72 4.21
C ASP A 32 -15.38 -2.77 3.15
N GLY A 33 -14.41 -3.08 2.28
CA GLY A 33 -14.52 -4.16 1.31
C GLY A 33 -14.74 -5.52 1.97
N LEU A 34 -13.91 -5.89 2.95
CA LEU A 34 -14.04 -7.16 3.70
C LEU A 34 -15.40 -7.26 4.40
N ARG A 35 -15.85 -6.17 5.04
CA ARG A 35 -17.18 -6.09 5.67
C ARG A 35 -18.32 -6.28 4.67
N LYS A 36 -18.11 -5.95 3.39
CA LYS A 36 -19.06 -6.14 2.29
C LYS A 36 -18.84 -7.41 1.45
N GLY A 37 -17.92 -8.29 1.86
CA GLY A 37 -17.69 -9.57 1.18
C GLY A 37 -16.65 -9.53 0.05
N ALA A 38 -15.80 -8.51 -0.01
CA ALA A 38 -14.63 -8.52 -0.88
C ALA A 38 -13.69 -9.67 -0.51
N ALA A 39 -13.04 -10.25 -1.52
CA ALA A 39 -12.11 -11.38 -1.33
C ALA A 39 -10.75 -10.95 -0.76
N GLY A 40 -10.47 -9.64 -0.72
CA GLY A 40 -9.21 -9.07 -0.26
C GLY A 40 -8.96 -7.73 -0.95
N CYS A 41 -7.69 -7.34 -1.10
CA CYS A 41 -7.28 -6.13 -1.79
C CYS A 41 -6.03 -6.37 -2.64
N ILE A 42 -5.97 -5.74 -3.82
CA ILE A 42 -4.77 -5.72 -4.67
C ILE A 42 -4.27 -4.28 -4.73
N THR A 43 -3.34 -3.93 -3.84
CA THR A 43 -2.84 -2.56 -3.66
C THR A 43 -1.38 -2.37 -4.04
N ALA A 44 -1.03 -1.15 -4.47
CA ALA A 44 0.32 -0.74 -4.80
C ALA A 44 1.27 -0.72 -3.58
N SER A 45 0.81 -0.21 -2.43
CA SER A 45 1.59 -0.17 -1.18
C SER A 45 1.85 -1.54 -0.58
N GLY A 46 1.19 -2.60 -1.09
CA GLY A 46 1.54 -3.98 -0.79
C GLY A 46 3.00 -4.31 -1.15
N ASN A 47 3.68 -3.52 -1.97
CA ASN A 47 5.13 -3.65 -2.19
C ASN A 47 5.97 -3.27 -0.97
N VAL A 48 5.45 -2.46 -0.03
CA VAL A 48 6.23 -1.90 1.09
C VAL A 48 5.57 -2.04 2.46
N ASN A 49 4.25 -2.24 2.54
CA ASN A 49 3.48 -2.28 3.78
C ASN A 49 2.70 -3.60 3.97
N VAL A 50 3.28 -4.73 3.55
CA VAL A 50 2.63 -6.06 3.71
C VAL A 50 2.25 -6.34 5.17
N PRO A 51 3.12 -6.12 6.19
CA PRO A 51 2.78 -6.48 7.56
C PRO A 51 1.56 -5.71 8.09
N GLY A 52 1.46 -4.41 7.83
CA GLY A 52 0.33 -3.60 8.25
C GLY A 52 -0.97 -4.01 7.56
N ILE A 53 -0.93 -4.19 6.23
CA ILE A 53 -2.10 -4.59 5.43
C ILE A 53 -2.59 -5.97 5.85
N ARG A 54 -1.67 -6.91 6.09
CA ARG A 54 -1.97 -8.26 6.56
C ARG A 54 -2.66 -8.24 7.92
N LYS A 55 -2.20 -7.40 8.87
CA LYS A 55 -2.85 -7.27 10.18
C LYS A 55 -4.32 -6.87 10.06
N VAL A 56 -4.66 -5.92 9.18
CA VAL A 56 -6.07 -5.57 8.92
C VAL A 56 -6.82 -6.78 8.37
N TYR A 57 -6.27 -7.47 7.36
CA TYR A 57 -6.93 -8.64 6.76
C TYR A 57 -7.15 -9.79 7.77
N GLU A 58 -6.24 -10.02 8.71
CA GLU A 58 -6.39 -11.07 9.72
C GLU A 58 -7.35 -10.67 10.85
N ASN A 59 -7.45 -9.37 11.17
CA ASN A 59 -8.16 -8.86 12.34
C ASN A 59 -9.42 -8.05 11.98
N TRP A 60 -9.93 -8.11 10.75
CA TRP A 60 -11.02 -7.23 10.31
C TRP A 60 -12.35 -7.43 11.07
N ARG A 61 -12.52 -8.56 11.76
CA ARG A 61 -13.70 -8.88 12.60
C ARG A 61 -13.48 -8.57 14.08
N THR A 62 -12.35 -8.01 14.47
CA THR A 62 -12.04 -7.71 15.88
C THR A 62 -12.32 -6.24 16.20
N PRO A 63 -12.40 -5.86 17.49
CA PRO A 63 -12.59 -4.46 17.90
C PRO A 63 -11.47 -3.51 17.45
N GLN A 64 -10.29 -4.02 17.10
CA GLN A 64 -9.14 -3.22 16.67
C GLN A 64 -9.14 -2.90 15.17
N ALA A 65 -10.08 -3.46 14.40
CA ALA A 65 -10.08 -3.38 12.94
C ALA A 65 -10.01 -1.94 12.39
N ASP A 66 -10.83 -1.04 12.93
CA ASP A 66 -10.89 0.36 12.46
C ASP A 66 -9.59 1.12 12.78
N GLN A 67 -8.97 0.85 13.94
CA GLN A 67 -7.67 1.42 14.28
C GLN A 67 -6.59 0.93 13.30
N LEU A 68 -6.50 -0.38 13.07
CA LEU A 68 -5.52 -0.95 12.15
C LEU A 68 -5.72 -0.43 10.71
N GLN A 69 -6.98 -0.26 10.28
CA GLN A 69 -7.33 0.34 8.99
C GLN A 69 -6.87 1.80 8.90
N ALA A 70 -7.05 2.59 9.96
CA ALA A 70 -6.61 3.99 10.02
C ALA A 70 -5.09 4.12 9.90
N GLU A 71 -4.34 3.21 10.54
CA GLU A 71 -2.87 3.16 10.46
C GLU A 71 -2.40 2.90 9.01
N ILE A 72 -2.91 1.87 8.35
CA ILE A 72 -2.52 1.58 6.96
C ILE A 72 -3.00 2.65 5.98
N THR A 73 -4.14 3.30 6.25
CA THR A 73 -4.66 4.40 5.44
C THR A 73 -3.74 5.62 5.52
N THR A 74 -3.19 5.90 6.70
CA THR A 74 -2.22 6.99 6.90
C THR A 74 -0.93 6.73 6.11
N VAL A 75 -0.39 5.52 6.18
CA VAL A 75 0.79 5.13 5.38
C VAL A 75 0.49 5.24 3.88
N ARG A 76 -0.66 4.71 3.44
CA ARG A 76 -1.09 4.75 2.04
C ARG A 76 -1.16 6.17 1.49
N LYS A 77 -1.83 7.07 2.20
CA LYS A 77 -2.00 8.47 1.80
C LYS A 77 -0.67 9.22 1.79
N THR A 78 0.22 8.92 2.74
CA THR A 78 1.58 9.49 2.78
C THR A 78 2.37 9.14 1.52
N ILE A 79 2.35 7.87 1.11
CA ILE A 79 3.02 7.44 -0.14
C ILE A 79 2.31 8.03 -1.36
N GLN A 80 0.98 8.11 -1.34
CA GLN A 80 0.17 8.61 -2.45
C GLN A 80 0.31 10.12 -2.72
N ALA A 81 0.88 10.88 -1.78
CA ALA A 81 1.27 12.28 -2.01
C ALA A 81 2.42 12.44 -3.03
N TYR A 82 3.06 11.34 -3.43
CA TYR A 82 4.17 11.30 -4.37
C TYR A 82 3.81 10.42 -5.59
N PRO A 83 4.50 10.57 -6.75
CA PRO A 83 4.36 9.64 -7.87
C PRO A 83 4.52 8.18 -7.42
N MET A 84 3.44 7.41 -7.49
CA MET A 84 3.29 6.14 -6.79
C MET A 84 4.42 5.14 -7.06
N VAL A 85 4.69 4.86 -8.34
CA VAL A 85 5.69 3.84 -8.71
C VAL A 85 7.11 4.30 -8.33
N PRO A 86 7.58 5.51 -8.70
CA PRO A 86 8.86 6.03 -8.21
C PRO A 86 8.98 6.05 -6.68
N ALA A 87 7.92 6.40 -5.95
CA ALA A 87 7.92 6.43 -4.49
C ALA A 87 8.13 5.03 -3.88
N LEU A 88 7.37 4.03 -4.33
CA LEU A 88 7.51 2.65 -3.85
C LEU A 88 8.93 2.12 -4.12
N LYS A 89 9.45 2.32 -5.32
CA LYS A 89 10.81 1.93 -5.70
C LYS A 89 11.88 2.63 -4.84
N ARG A 90 11.70 3.93 -4.56
CA ARG A 90 12.59 4.69 -3.68
C ARG A 90 12.59 4.18 -2.24
N ILE A 91 11.43 3.76 -1.72
CA ILE A 91 11.29 3.17 -0.38
C ILE A 91 12.03 1.84 -0.33
N VAL A 92 11.80 0.95 -1.29
CA VAL A 92 12.51 -0.34 -1.38
C VAL A 92 14.02 -0.11 -1.42
N ALA A 93 14.48 0.78 -2.30
CA ALA A 93 15.90 1.13 -2.41
C ALA A 93 16.50 1.65 -1.09
N HIS A 94 15.75 2.45 -0.33
CA HIS A 94 16.22 2.97 0.96
C HIS A 94 16.42 1.87 2.01
N PHE A 95 15.41 1.02 2.20
CA PHE A 95 15.42 0.03 3.28
C PHE A 95 16.29 -1.19 2.98
N HIS A 96 16.56 -1.47 1.70
CA HIS A 96 17.51 -2.51 1.29
C HIS A 96 18.93 -2.01 1.10
N ASP A 97 19.18 -0.70 1.25
CA ASP A 97 20.47 -0.06 0.96
C ASP A 97 21.01 -0.40 -0.45
N ASP A 98 20.11 -0.44 -1.42
CA ASP A 98 20.39 -0.83 -2.80
C ASP A 98 19.77 0.21 -3.76
N PRO A 99 20.58 1.15 -4.29
CA PRO A 99 20.08 2.25 -5.10
C PRO A 99 19.48 1.81 -6.45
N ASP A 100 19.85 0.63 -6.96
CA ASP A 100 19.37 0.14 -8.27
C ASP A 100 17.87 -0.14 -8.26
N TRP A 101 17.31 -0.45 -7.09
CA TRP A 101 15.85 -0.57 -6.92
C TRP A 101 15.09 0.71 -7.23
N ALA A 102 15.71 1.88 -7.13
CA ALA A 102 15.05 3.16 -7.42
C ALA A 102 14.85 3.41 -8.92
N ALA A 103 15.51 2.65 -9.79
CA ALA A 103 15.46 2.83 -11.24
C ALA A 103 14.02 2.67 -11.77
N VAL A 104 13.55 3.62 -12.58
CA VAL A 104 12.28 3.52 -13.33
C VAL A 104 12.56 3.60 -14.83
N ARG A 105 11.59 3.21 -15.66
CA ARG A 105 11.70 3.30 -17.12
C ARG A 105 10.77 4.39 -17.64
N PRO A 106 11.13 5.10 -18.73
CA PRO A 106 10.23 6.04 -19.39
C PRO A 106 8.84 5.43 -19.67
N PRO A 107 7.75 6.20 -19.52
CA PRO A 107 7.73 7.64 -19.27
C PRO A 107 7.86 8.03 -17.78
N MET A 108 8.08 7.07 -16.87
CA MET A 108 8.24 7.38 -15.45
C MET A 108 9.60 8.04 -15.21
N VAL A 109 9.59 9.09 -14.39
CA VAL A 109 10.79 9.82 -13.96
C VAL A 109 11.07 9.48 -12.49
N PRO A 110 12.34 9.27 -12.10
CA PRO A 110 12.70 9.08 -10.70
C PRO A 110 12.27 10.28 -9.82
N LEU A 111 12.06 10.05 -8.53
CA LEU A 111 11.89 11.16 -7.60
C LEU A 111 13.15 12.01 -7.54
N SER A 112 13.00 13.34 -7.42
CA SER A 112 14.13 14.21 -7.13
C SER A 112 14.73 13.90 -5.76
N ALA A 113 15.95 14.37 -5.50
CA ALA A 113 16.58 14.24 -4.18
C ALA A 113 15.72 14.88 -3.07
N ALA A 114 15.10 16.03 -3.35
CA ALA A 114 14.21 16.71 -2.42
C ALA A 114 12.93 15.90 -2.14
N GLN A 115 12.27 15.37 -3.18
CA GLN A 115 11.10 14.50 -3.02
C GLN A 115 11.44 13.21 -2.28
N SER A 116 12.59 12.61 -2.57
CA SER A 116 13.09 11.43 -1.87
C SER A 116 13.29 11.70 -0.38
N LYS A 117 13.95 12.81 -0.04
CA LYS A 117 14.17 13.22 1.36
C LYS A 117 12.84 13.49 2.08
N ALA A 118 11.91 14.17 1.41
CA ALA A 118 10.59 14.46 1.97
C ALA A 118 9.79 13.17 2.22
N LEU A 119 9.69 12.27 1.24
CA LEU A 119 9.00 10.98 1.35
C LEU A 119 9.53 10.15 2.53
N LEU A 120 10.85 10.00 2.63
CA LEU A 120 11.47 9.23 3.72
C LEU A 120 11.28 9.91 5.07
N GLY A 121 11.36 11.25 5.12
CA GLY A 121 11.08 12.03 6.33
C GLY A 121 9.63 11.89 6.80
N ASP A 122 8.66 11.90 5.89
CA ASP A 122 7.25 11.73 6.22
C ASP A 122 6.95 10.32 6.72
N LEU A 123 7.54 9.29 6.10
CA LEU A 123 7.44 7.91 6.59
C LEU A 123 8.11 7.72 7.96
N ALA A 124 9.26 8.37 8.19
CA ALA A 124 9.95 8.31 9.48
C ALA A 124 9.11 8.90 10.62
N LYS A 125 8.35 9.99 10.39
CA LYS A 125 7.41 10.55 11.37
C LYS A 125 6.30 9.57 11.78
N LEU A 126 5.98 8.61 10.92
CA LEU A 126 5.01 7.54 11.20
C LEU A 126 5.63 6.32 11.88
N GLY A 127 6.94 6.30 12.12
CA GLY A 127 7.65 5.10 12.58
C GLY A 127 7.62 3.95 11.56
N PHE A 128 7.45 4.27 10.27
CA PHE A 128 7.34 3.26 9.21
C PHE A 128 8.63 2.45 9.06
N THR A 129 8.50 1.14 8.89
CA THR A 129 9.59 0.23 8.54
C THR A 129 9.18 -0.69 7.40
N LEU A 130 10.13 -0.98 6.49
CA LEU A 130 9.97 -2.10 5.57
C LEU A 130 10.19 -3.38 6.39
N GLY A 131 9.13 -4.19 6.57
CA GLY A 131 9.18 -5.39 7.39
C GLY A 131 10.39 -6.29 7.08
N GLU A 132 10.84 -7.07 8.06
CA GLU A 132 12.08 -7.82 8.00
C GLU A 132 12.16 -8.73 6.76
N ARG A 133 13.09 -8.39 5.85
CA ARG A 133 13.88 -9.31 5.01
C ARG A 133 14.98 -8.47 4.35
N ARG A 134 16.20 -8.50 4.89
CA ARG A 134 17.36 -8.01 4.12
C ARG A 134 17.58 -8.98 2.96
N ARG A 135 17.98 -8.47 1.79
CA ARG A 135 18.53 -9.33 0.76
C ARG A 135 19.83 -9.90 1.33
N GLU A 136 19.95 -11.21 1.40
CA GLU A 136 21.28 -11.81 1.44
C GLU A 136 21.99 -11.41 0.14
N ALA A 137 23.23 -10.94 0.24
CA ALA A 137 24.02 -10.63 -0.94
C ALA A 137 24.07 -11.89 -1.80
N ALA A 138 23.75 -11.77 -3.09
CA ALA A 138 23.98 -12.86 -4.02
C ALA A 138 25.50 -13.04 -4.11
N GLU A 139 25.99 -14.19 -3.64
CA GLU A 139 27.37 -14.67 -3.90
C GLU A 139 27.61 -14.92 -5.40
#